data_AF-A0A1F3IRQ4-F1
#
_entry.id   AF-A0A1F3IRQ4-F1
#
_cell.length_a   1.000
_cell.length_b   1.000
_cell.length_c   1.000
_cell.angle_alpha   90.00
_cell.angle_beta   90.00
_cell.angle_gamma   90.00
#
_symmetry.space_group_name_H-M   'P 1'
#
loop_
_entity.id
_entity.type
_entity.pdbx_description
1 polymer ?
#
loop_
_entity_poly.entity_id
_entity_poly.type
_entity_poly.pdbx_seq_one_letter_code
_entity_poly.pdbx_strand_id
1 'polypeptide(L)'
;MKDILFLFLVAAAGFAAAWFIGKLVFAKNKGLSKEESENLLQEFNTISTELKVKEDRLQSVNDSLLELKNGIISKDNQLVNLQKMLAGKESDLKHITERLNEHKMEVEALQKKFTIEFENLANKILEEKTGKFTEQNKTNLDAILKPLHEKIKDFEKRVEETHKKDIEDRASIQERIKNLVESSNKISEEANNLTKALKGESKTQGNWGELILENILERSGLVKDREYFIQQSFRDDSGSRFQPDVVVKYPGDRNVVVDSKVSLVAYERFVSATDDKEKEKALNEHLLSIKNHIRGLGDKSYQDLYHLKTLDFVMLFMPIEPAYLIAIQHDPELWNFAYERRILLISPTNLIAALKMIASIWRQEYQSQNVLEIAQQSGALYDKFVGLVDDLQDIGNKLESTRKAHDSAMNKLSTGKGNLLGRVENIKKLGAQTKKDLPKELLEE
;
A
#
# COMPACT_ATOMS: atom_id res chain seq x y z
N MET A 1 44.98 49.00 -6.55
CA MET A 1 45.85 48.49 -7.64
C MET A 1 45.25 48.70 -9.04
N LYS A 2 43.95 48.45 -9.25
CA LYS A 2 43.30 48.63 -10.57
C LYS A 2 43.27 50.10 -11.07
N ASP A 3 43.10 51.08 -10.19
CA ASP A 3 43.02 52.51 -10.58
C ASP A 3 44.36 53.09 -11.06
N ILE A 4 45.47 52.63 -10.47
CA ILE A 4 46.83 53.03 -10.87
C ILE A 4 47.16 52.45 -12.26
N LEU A 5 46.72 51.22 -12.54
CA LEU A 5 46.92 50.58 -13.84
C LEU A 5 46.14 51.28 -14.96
N PHE A 6 44.94 51.78 -14.66
CA PHE A 6 44.11 52.55 -15.59
C PHE A 6 44.74 53.92 -15.92
N LEU A 7 45.29 54.61 -14.91
CA LEU A 7 46.03 55.87 -15.10
C LEU A 7 47.27 55.68 -15.99
N PHE A 8 48.01 54.58 -15.81
CA PHE A 8 49.15 54.25 -16.68
C PHE A 8 48.74 53.93 -18.12
N LEU A 9 47.62 53.23 -18.33
CA LEU A 9 47.08 52.94 -19.66
C LEU A 9 46.63 54.21 -20.39
N VAL A 10 45.95 55.12 -19.70
CA VAL A 10 45.51 56.41 -20.28
C VAL A 10 46.72 57.29 -20.61
N ALA A 11 47.73 57.34 -19.73
CA ALA A 11 48.97 58.07 -19.99
C ALA A 11 49.75 57.47 -21.18
N ALA A 12 49.84 56.15 -21.29
CA ALA A 12 50.50 55.47 -22.40
C ALA A 12 49.77 55.69 -23.74
N ALA A 13 48.44 55.63 -23.75
CA ALA A 13 47.63 55.92 -24.94
C ALA A 13 47.76 57.39 -25.37
N GLY A 14 47.77 58.33 -24.41
CA GLY A 14 48.01 59.75 -24.66
C GLY A 14 49.41 60.02 -25.24
N PHE A 15 50.43 59.32 -24.73
CA PHE A 15 51.80 59.43 -25.24
C PHE A 15 51.93 58.84 -26.65
N ALA A 16 51.29 57.70 -26.93
CA ALA A 16 51.26 57.11 -28.27
C ALA A 16 50.55 58.02 -29.29
N ALA A 17 49.42 58.63 -28.90
CA ALA A 17 48.70 59.58 -29.74
C ALA A 17 49.52 60.85 -30.00
N ALA A 18 50.17 61.42 -28.97
CA ALA A 18 51.04 62.57 -29.11
C ALA A 18 52.27 62.27 -29.98
N TRP A 19 52.86 61.08 -29.84
CA TRP A 19 53.97 60.62 -30.68
C TRP A 19 53.55 60.43 -32.14
N PHE A 20 52.37 59.86 -32.39
CA PHE A 20 51.83 59.66 -33.73
C PHE A 20 51.48 60.98 -34.42
N ILE A 21 50.85 61.92 -33.70
CA ILE A 21 50.56 63.28 -34.20
C ILE A 21 51.88 64.02 -34.45
N GLY A 22 52.86 63.92 -33.54
CA GLY A 22 54.19 64.49 -33.72
C GLY A 22 54.89 63.95 -34.97
N LYS A 23 54.79 62.64 -35.23
CA LYS A 23 55.35 61.98 -36.42
C LYS A 23 54.64 62.44 -37.70
N LEU A 24 53.31 62.59 -37.68
CA LEU A 24 52.52 63.11 -38.82
C LEU A 24 52.84 64.59 -39.12
N VAL A 25 52.99 65.44 -38.10
CA VAL A 25 53.36 66.85 -38.27
C VAL A 25 54.80 66.99 -38.75
N PHE A 26 55.73 66.16 -38.25
CA PHE A 26 57.12 66.14 -38.71
C PHE A 26 57.24 65.63 -40.16
N ALA A 27 56.40 64.66 -40.54
CA ALA A 27 56.35 64.13 -41.89
C ALA A 27 55.67 65.10 -42.90
N LYS A 28 54.80 66.00 -42.43
CA LYS A 28 54.26 67.10 -43.27
C LYS A 28 55.32 68.13 -43.70
N ASN A 29 56.43 68.26 -42.96
CA ASN A 29 57.53 69.20 -43.26
C ASN A 29 58.69 68.62 -44.09
N LYS A 30 58.70 67.31 -44.35
CA LYS A 30 59.54 66.65 -45.35
C LYS A 30 58.61 65.78 -46.18
N GLY A 31 58.15 66.28 -47.32
CA GLY A 31 57.13 65.60 -48.15
C GLY A 31 57.35 64.09 -48.22
N LEU A 32 56.45 63.33 -47.60
CA LEU A 32 56.54 61.87 -47.56
C LEU A 32 56.41 61.33 -48.99
N SER A 33 57.15 60.27 -49.28
CA SER A 33 56.87 59.46 -50.46
C SER A 33 55.47 58.85 -50.34
N LYS A 34 54.73 58.79 -51.44
CA LYS A 34 53.39 58.20 -51.53
C LYS A 34 53.32 56.78 -50.94
N GLU A 35 54.44 56.06 -51.04
CA GLU A 35 54.65 54.69 -50.53
C GLU A 35 54.69 54.61 -48.98
N GLU A 36 55.25 55.60 -48.28
CA GLU A 36 55.26 55.61 -46.80
C GLU A 36 53.88 55.91 -46.23
N SER A 37 53.09 56.78 -46.91
CA SER A 37 51.71 57.06 -46.52
C SER A 37 50.80 55.86 -46.75
N GLU A 38 51.01 55.08 -47.81
CA GLU A 38 50.25 53.86 -48.09
C GLU A 38 50.59 52.74 -47.08
N ASN A 39 51.87 52.55 -46.74
CA ASN A 39 52.28 51.59 -45.71
C ASN A 39 51.72 51.94 -44.31
N LEU A 40 51.73 53.21 -43.93
CA LEU A 40 51.12 53.68 -42.67
C LEU A 40 49.60 53.45 -42.63
N LEU A 41 48.92 53.63 -43.77
CA LEU A 41 47.49 53.36 -43.89
C LEU A 41 47.20 51.86 -43.78
N GLN A 42 48.06 51.02 -44.35
CA GLN A 42 47.96 49.57 -44.25
C GLN A 42 48.21 49.08 -42.82
N GLU A 43 49.25 49.58 -42.13
CA GLU A 43 49.49 49.28 -40.72
C GLU A 43 48.33 49.75 -39.84
N PHE A 44 47.81 50.96 -40.06
CA PHE A 44 46.65 51.48 -39.31
C PHE A 44 45.42 50.61 -39.51
N ASN A 45 45.12 50.21 -40.75
CA ASN A 45 44.00 49.31 -41.04
C ASN A 45 44.19 47.96 -40.35
N THR A 46 45.40 47.39 -40.40
CA THR A 46 45.71 46.09 -39.77
C THR A 46 45.50 46.15 -38.27
N ILE A 47 46.03 47.18 -37.61
CA ILE A 47 45.87 47.43 -36.17
C ILE A 47 44.39 47.66 -35.82
N SER A 48 43.64 48.39 -36.65
CA SER A 48 42.21 48.64 -36.43
C SER A 48 41.39 47.34 -36.48
N THR A 49 41.71 46.43 -37.40
CA THR A 49 41.09 45.10 -37.46
C THR A 49 41.46 44.25 -36.24
N GLU A 50 42.73 44.25 -35.81
CA GLU A 50 43.13 43.51 -34.60
C GLU A 50 42.46 44.06 -33.34
N LEU A 51 42.29 45.39 -33.25
CA LEU A 51 41.60 46.04 -32.13
C LEU A 51 40.14 45.59 -32.08
N LYS A 52 39.45 45.59 -33.23
CA LYS A 52 38.05 45.17 -33.34
C LYS A 52 37.85 43.70 -32.97
N VAL A 53 38.75 42.82 -33.42
CA VAL A 53 38.72 41.39 -33.05
C VAL A 53 38.95 41.19 -31.55
N LYS A 54 39.83 41.98 -30.93
CA LYS A 54 40.03 41.95 -29.47
C LYS A 54 38.82 42.49 -28.71
N GLU A 55 38.16 43.55 -29.21
CA GLU A 55 36.91 44.07 -28.64
C GLU A 55 35.79 43.03 -28.70
N ASP A 56 35.58 42.39 -29.85
CA ASP A 56 34.58 41.34 -30.03
C ASP A 56 34.84 40.14 -29.08
N ARG A 57 36.12 39.77 -28.91
CA ARG A 57 36.51 38.70 -27.97
C ARG A 57 36.31 39.10 -26.50
N LEU A 58 36.54 40.38 -26.17
CA LEU A 58 36.33 40.89 -24.82
C LEU A 58 34.84 40.94 -24.49
N GLN A 59 34.01 41.29 -25.48
CA GLN A 59 32.56 41.23 -25.36
C GLN A 59 32.06 39.80 -25.18
N SER A 60 32.54 38.83 -25.98
CA SER A 60 32.13 37.42 -25.83
C SER A 60 32.52 36.83 -24.47
N VAL A 61 33.69 37.20 -23.94
CA VAL A 61 34.13 36.78 -22.60
C VAL A 61 33.28 37.41 -21.51
N ASN A 62 32.89 38.68 -21.65
CA ASN A 62 31.97 39.34 -20.72
C ASN A 62 30.59 38.68 -20.72
N ASP A 63 30.07 38.31 -21.89
CA ASP A 63 28.78 37.62 -22.02
C ASP A 63 28.83 36.24 -21.35
N SER A 64 29.92 35.49 -21.56
CA SER A 64 30.15 34.19 -20.91
C SER A 64 30.29 34.33 -19.38
N LEU A 65 30.95 35.39 -18.91
CA LEU A 65 31.06 35.69 -17.48
C LEU A 65 29.70 36.00 -16.85
N LEU A 66 28.85 36.71 -17.59
CA LEU A 66 27.51 37.09 -17.13
C LEU A 66 26.59 35.86 -17.06
N GLU A 67 26.68 34.96 -18.05
CA GLU A 67 25.98 33.69 -18.05
C GLU A 67 26.43 32.78 -16.90
N LEU A 68 27.75 32.65 -16.69
CA LEU A 68 28.30 31.87 -15.57
C LEU A 68 27.86 32.44 -14.20
N LYS A 69 27.85 33.77 -14.06
CA LYS A 69 27.39 34.44 -12.84
C LYS A 69 25.91 34.17 -12.57
N ASN A 70 25.08 34.20 -13.62
CA ASN A 70 23.66 33.87 -13.51
C ASN A 70 23.45 32.39 -13.16
N GLY A 71 24.27 31.49 -13.73
CA GLY A 71 24.28 30.07 -13.38
C GLY A 71 24.63 29.82 -11.92
N ILE A 72 25.63 30.52 -11.38
CA ILE A 72 26.01 30.44 -9.96
C ILE A 72 24.86 30.90 -9.06
N ILE A 73 24.22 32.04 -9.37
CA ILE A 73 23.07 32.55 -8.60
C ILE A 73 21.91 31.54 -8.62
N SER A 74 21.64 30.92 -9.77
CA SER A 74 20.62 29.88 -9.88
C SER A 74 20.95 28.64 -9.03
N LYS A 75 22.22 28.23 -8.98
CA LYS A 75 22.66 27.08 -8.19
C LYS A 75 22.64 27.36 -6.69
N ASP A 76 23.01 28.56 -6.26
CA ASP A 76 22.87 28.99 -4.86
C ASP A 76 21.41 29.00 -4.43
N ASN A 77 20.51 29.50 -5.26
CA ASN A 77 19.07 29.46 -4.98
C ASN A 77 18.54 28.02 -4.85
N GLN A 78 19.02 27.09 -5.68
CA GLN A 78 18.68 25.67 -5.57
C GLN A 78 19.22 25.07 -4.26
N LEU A 79 20.45 25.37 -3.87
CA LEU A 79 21.06 24.90 -2.63
C LEU A 79 20.31 25.41 -1.39
N VAL A 80 19.92 26.68 -1.38
CA VAL A 80 19.12 27.27 -0.30
C VAL A 80 17.77 26.58 -0.18
N ASN A 81 17.11 26.27 -1.31
CA ASN A 81 15.83 25.57 -1.29
C ASN A 81 15.97 24.12 -0.80
N LEU A 82 17.00 23.41 -1.26
CA LEU A 82 17.33 22.07 -0.80
C LEU A 82 17.62 22.04 0.71
N GLN A 83 18.40 22.98 1.23
CA GLN A 83 18.65 23.10 2.67
C GLN A 83 17.38 23.34 3.48
N LYS A 84 16.46 24.18 2.98
CA LYS A 84 15.15 24.39 3.63
C LYS A 84 14.31 23.11 3.65
N MET A 85 14.28 22.37 2.54
CA MET A 85 13.57 21.09 2.48
C MET A 85 14.17 20.06 3.44
N LEU A 86 15.50 19.99 3.52
CA LEU A 86 16.22 19.06 4.38
C LEU A 86 15.95 19.35 5.86
N ALA A 87 16.02 20.63 6.27
CA ALA A 87 15.64 21.07 7.61
C ALA A 87 14.17 20.76 7.94
N GLY A 88 13.26 20.91 6.97
CA GLY A 88 11.86 20.51 7.11
C GLY A 88 11.70 19.01 7.35
N LYS A 89 12.39 18.16 6.56
CA LYS A 89 12.34 16.70 6.71
C LYS A 89 12.98 16.20 8.01
N GLU A 90 14.06 16.82 8.47
CA GLU A 90 14.66 16.52 9.77
C GLU A 90 13.71 16.85 10.93
N SER A 91 13.01 17.99 10.85
CA SER A 91 11.99 18.37 11.83
C SER A 91 10.82 17.38 11.84
N ASP A 92 10.33 16.98 10.66
CA ASP A 92 9.26 15.97 10.53
C ASP A 92 9.67 14.64 11.15
N LEU A 93 10.90 14.16 10.87
CA LEU A 93 11.43 12.92 11.43
C LEU A 93 11.53 12.97 12.95
N LYS A 94 11.98 14.10 13.50
CA LYS A 94 12.05 14.31 14.94
C LYS A 94 10.66 14.24 15.58
N HIS A 95 9.69 14.95 15.01
CA HIS A 95 8.31 14.96 15.50
C HIS A 95 7.63 13.57 15.40
N ILE A 96 7.86 12.83 14.32
CA ILE A 96 7.36 11.45 14.17
C ILE A 96 7.98 10.54 15.23
N THR A 97 9.28 10.66 15.49
CA THR A 97 9.99 9.85 16.48
C THR A 97 9.50 10.14 17.91
N GLU A 98 9.26 11.42 18.23
CA GLU A 98 8.69 11.84 19.52
C GLU A 98 7.28 11.26 19.70
N ARG A 99 6.38 11.38 18.71
CA ARG A 99 5.04 10.77 18.77
C ARG A 99 5.09 9.25 18.94
N LEU A 100 6.01 8.58 18.27
CA LEU A 100 6.16 7.12 18.36
C LEU A 100 6.54 6.69 19.79
N ASN A 101 7.43 7.44 20.44
CA ASN A 101 7.80 7.19 21.83
C ASN A 101 6.65 7.50 22.79
N GLU A 102 5.92 8.60 22.59
CA GLU A 102 4.74 8.93 23.39
C GLU A 102 3.68 7.83 23.32
N HIS A 103 3.33 7.37 22.10
CA HIS A 103 2.40 6.26 21.94
C HIS A 103 2.90 4.96 22.57
N LYS A 104 4.20 4.67 22.49
CA LYS A 104 4.76 3.47 23.15
C LYS A 104 4.59 3.56 24.67
N MET A 105 4.88 4.70 25.27
CA MET A 105 4.70 4.92 26.71
C MET A 105 3.23 4.86 27.13
N GLU A 106 2.33 5.39 26.29
CA GLU A 106 0.88 5.35 26.51
C GLU A 106 0.34 3.91 26.48
N VAL A 107 0.80 3.09 25.54
CA VAL A 107 0.45 1.65 25.45
C VAL A 107 0.96 0.88 26.67
N GLU A 108 2.20 1.11 27.10
CA GLU A 108 2.76 0.48 28.31
C GLU A 108 1.98 0.89 29.59
N ALA A 109 1.56 2.15 29.67
CA ALA A 109 0.76 2.66 30.78
C ALA A 109 -0.66 2.06 30.78
N LEU A 110 -1.29 1.94 29.61
CA LEU A 110 -2.58 1.26 29.44
C LEU A 110 -2.49 -0.21 29.83
N GLN A 111 -1.44 -0.91 29.43
CA GLN A 111 -1.21 -2.31 29.79
C GLN A 111 -1.08 -2.48 31.31
N LYS A 112 -0.27 -1.63 31.98
CA LYS A 112 -0.15 -1.62 33.44
C LYS A 112 -1.49 -1.32 34.12
N LYS A 113 -2.25 -0.34 33.63
CA LYS A 113 -3.56 0.01 34.17
C LYS A 113 -4.54 -1.14 34.04
N PHE A 114 -4.57 -1.83 32.89
CA PHE A 114 -5.40 -3.02 32.71
C PHE A 114 -5.02 -4.15 33.66
N THR A 115 -3.73 -4.41 33.89
CA THR A 115 -3.29 -5.42 34.86
C THR A 115 -3.77 -5.09 36.27
N ILE A 116 -3.63 -3.83 36.70
CA ILE A 116 -4.05 -3.38 38.03
C ILE A 116 -5.59 -3.45 38.18
N GLU A 117 -6.34 -2.96 37.19
CA GLU A 117 -7.80 -3.02 37.19
C GLU A 117 -8.31 -4.47 37.17
N PHE A 118 -7.64 -5.34 36.42
CA PHE A 118 -7.95 -6.77 36.39
C PHE A 118 -7.66 -7.44 37.74
N GLU A 119 -6.52 -7.15 38.37
CA GLU A 119 -6.17 -7.66 39.69
C GLU A 119 -7.17 -7.18 40.75
N ASN A 120 -7.54 -5.91 40.71
CA ASN A 120 -8.56 -5.33 41.60
C ASN A 120 -9.94 -5.95 41.37
N LEU A 121 -10.36 -6.15 40.11
CA LEU A 121 -11.64 -6.78 39.78
C LEU A 121 -11.65 -8.26 40.18
N ALA A 122 -10.55 -8.97 39.97
CA ALA A 122 -10.38 -10.35 40.39
C ALA A 122 -10.45 -10.47 41.92
N ASN A 123 -9.74 -9.61 42.66
CA ASN A 123 -9.78 -9.56 44.11
C ASN A 123 -11.16 -9.17 44.64
N LYS A 124 -11.85 -8.23 44.00
CA LYS A 124 -13.20 -7.79 44.37
C LYS A 124 -14.25 -8.88 44.12
N ILE A 125 -14.17 -9.58 42.98
CA ILE A 125 -15.02 -10.76 42.69
C ILE A 125 -14.72 -11.90 43.67
N LEU A 126 -13.45 -12.06 44.07
CA LEU A 126 -13.04 -13.05 45.06
C LEU A 126 -13.61 -12.70 46.44
N GLU A 127 -13.45 -11.48 46.94
CA GLU A 127 -13.97 -11.03 48.25
C GLU A 127 -15.50 -11.05 48.31
N GLU A 128 -16.17 -10.55 47.27
CA GLU A 128 -17.63 -10.46 47.20
C GLU A 128 -18.30 -11.86 47.15
N LYS A 129 -17.56 -12.91 46.74
CA LYS A 129 -18.01 -14.31 46.74
C LYS A 129 -17.49 -15.16 47.91
N THR A 130 -16.50 -14.70 48.70
CA THR A 130 -15.84 -15.50 49.75
C THR A 130 -16.53 -15.44 51.12
N GLY A 131 -17.42 -14.47 51.37
CA GLY A 131 -18.04 -14.26 52.70
C GLY A 131 -18.88 -15.41 53.29
N LYS A 132 -19.20 -16.47 52.53
CA LYS A 132 -20.02 -17.61 53.00
C LYS A 132 -19.68 -18.98 52.40
N PHE A 133 -18.45 -19.25 51.94
CA PHE A 133 -18.23 -20.43 51.08
C PHE A 133 -16.84 -21.06 51.17
N THR A 134 -16.53 -21.80 52.23
CA THR A 134 -15.16 -22.30 52.44
C THR A 134 -15.11 -23.75 52.93
N GLU A 135 -14.94 -24.67 51.98
CA GLU A 135 -13.89 -25.73 51.94
C GLU A 135 -14.21 -26.75 50.83
N GLN A 136 -15.49 -27.11 50.66
CA GLN A 136 -15.88 -28.21 49.76
C GLN A 136 -15.81 -27.84 48.26
N ASN A 137 -15.81 -26.56 47.92
CA ASN A 137 -15.77 -26.08 46.52
C ASN A 137 -14.37 -25.84 45.95
N LYS A 138 -13.32 -25.83 46.78
CA LYS A 138 -11.93 -25.56 46.33
C LYS A 138 -11.44 -26.66 45.38
N THR A 139 -11.81 -27.91 45.66
CA THR A 139 -11.45 -29.09 44.86
C THR A 139 -12.21 -29.16 43.53
N ASN A 140 -13.46 -28.70 43.49
CA ASN A 140 -14.27 -28.66 42.27
C ASN A 140 -13.92 -27.48 41.36
N LEU A 141 -13.55 -26.33 41.91
CA LEU A 141 -13.14 -25.16 41.12
C LEU A 141 -11.77 -25.33 40.47
N ASP A 142 -10.81 -26.00 41.11
CA ASP A 142 -9.51 -26.30 40.51
C ASP A 142 -9.66 -27.20 39.26
N ALA A 143 -10.60 -28.16 39.29
CA ALA A 143 -10.88 -29.03 38.14
C ALA A 143 -11.54 -28.29 36.97
N ILE A 144 -12.27 -27.19 37.24
CA ILE A 144 -12.96 -26.38 36.21
C ILE A 144 -12.08 -25.23 35.70
N LEU A 145 -11.23 -24.66 36.55
CA LEU A 145 -10.38 -23.51 36.21
C LEU A 145 -9.07 -23.92 35.53
N LYS A 146 -8.53 -25.11 35.79
CA LYS A 146 -7.32 -25.60 35.10
C LYS A 146 -7.51 -25.66 33.57
N PRO A 147 -8.58 -26.29 33.04
CA PRO A 147 -8.83 -26.32 31.61
C PRO A 147 -8.98 -24.92 31.00
N LEU A 148 -9.61 -23.99 31.73
CA LEU A 148 -9.77 -22.61 31.27
C LEU A 148 -8.41 -21.88 31.22
N HIS A 149 -7.57 -22.03 32.26
CA HIS A 149 -6.24 -21.44 32.30
C HIS A 149 -5.34 -22.02 31.19
N GLU A 150 -5.38 -23.33 30.96
CA GLU A 150 -4.68 -23.98 29.85
C GLU A 150 -5.17 -23.50 28.49
N LYS A 151 -6.49 -23.33 28.31
CA LYS A 151 -7.07 -22.81 27.05
C LYS A 151 -6.74 -21.34 26.79
N ILE A 152 -6.68 -20.52 27.83
CA ILE A 152 -6.23 -19.12 27.71
C ILE A 152 -4.75 -19.07 27.34
N LYS A 153 -3.92 -19.93 27.93
CA LYS A 153 -2.50 -20.02 27.58
C LYS A 153 -2.27 -20.54 26.16
N ASP A 154 -3.06 -21.51 25.72
CA ASP A 154 -3.09 -21.98 24.32
C ASP A 154 -3.54 -20.86 23.36
N PHE A 155 -4.51 -20.04 23.78
CA PHE A 155 -4.99 -18.90 23.00
C PHE A 155 -3.93 -17.80 22.90
N GLU A 156 -3.31 -17.41 24.02
CA GLU A 156 -2.20 -16.44 24.06
C GLU A 156 -1.06 -16.88 23.16
N LYS A 157 -0.67 -18.16 23.24
CA LYS A 157 0.35 -18.75 22.37
C LYS A 157 -0.06 -18.74 20.90
N ARG A 158 -1.31 -19.06 20.57
CA ARG A 158 -1.83 -18.98 19.19
C ARG A 158 -1.85 -17.55 18.67
N VAL A 159 -2.16 -16.56 19.50
CA VAL A 159 -2.16 -15.15 19.13
C VAL A 159 -0.75 -14.67 18.86
N GLU A 160 0.22 -14.99 19.72
CA GLU A 160 1.65 -14.71 19.47
C GLU A 160 2.17 -15.40 18.20
N GLU A 161 1.85 -16.69 18.02
CA GLU A 161 2.22 -17.45 16.83
C GLU A 161 1.59 -16.86 15.56
N THR A 162 0.32 -16.42 15.64
CA THR A 162 -0.37 -15.77 14.53
C THR A 162 0.28 -14.42 14.19
N HIS A 163 0.57 -13.58 15.19
CA HIS A 163 1.28 -12.30 14.96
C HIS A 163 2.66 -12.51 14.36
N LYS A 164 3.41 -13.50 14.85
CA LYS A 164 4.72 -13.84 14.31
C LYS A 164 4.63 -14.33 12.87
N LYS A 165 3.66 -15.19 12.57
CA LYS A 165 3.38 -15.67 11.22
C LYS A 165 2.91 -14.55 10.29
N ASP A 166 2.15 -13.59 10.79
CA ASP A 166 1.70 -12.42 10.03
C ASP A 166 2.89 -11.49 9.67
N ILE A 167 3.85 -11.33 10.59
CA ILE A 167 5.11 -10.62 10.33
C ILE A 167 5.97 -11.37 9.31
N GLU A 168 6.11 -12.69 9.44
CA GLU A 168 6.84 -13.55 8.50
C GLU A 168 6.16 -13.55 7.11
N ASP A 169 4.84 -13.61 7.04
CA ASP A 169 4.06 -13.52 5.82
C ASP A 169 4.25 -12.15 5.16
N ARG A 170 4.27 -11.05 5.94
CA ARG A 170 4.58 -9.70 5.43
C ARG A 170 6.00 -9.61 4.87
N ALA A 171 6.99 -10.20 5.53
CA ALA A 171 8.35 -10.28 5.02
C ALA A 171 8.42 -11.12 3.72
N SER A 172 7.68 -12.23 3.65
CA SER A 172 7.57 -13.05 2.44
C SER A 172 6.84 -12.32 1.30
N ILE A 173 5.88 -11.45 1.62
CA ILE A 173 5.21 -10.58 0.64
C ILE A 173 6.22 -9.61 0.05
N GLN A 174 7.10 -9.01 0.85
CA GLN A 174 8.17 -8.14 0.35
C GLN A 174 9.09 -8.89 -0.62
N GLU A 175 9.48 -10.13 -0.30
CA GLU A 175 10.30 -10.97 -1.19
C GLU A 175 9.54 -11.39 -2.47
N ARG A 176 8.26 -11.75 -2.37
CA ARG A 176 7.39 -12.06 -3.51
C ARG A 176 7.11 -10.82 -4.38
N ILE A 177 7.11 -9.62 -3.81
CA ILE A 177 7.03 -8.35 -4.55
C ILE A 177 8.34 -8.15 -5.29
N LYS A 178 9.49 -8.35 -4.63
CA LYS A 178 10.81 -8.25 -5.27
C LYS A 178 10.95 -9.19 -6.47
N ASN A 179 10.58 -10.47 -6.31
CA ASN A 179 10.62 -11.45 -7.40
C ASN A 179 9.68 -11.11 -8.56
N LEU A 180 8.54 -10.45 -8.28
CA LEU A 180 7.64 -9.95 -9.32
C LEU A 180 8.17 -8.70 -10.01
N VAL A 181 8.82 -7.79 -9.29
CA VAL A 181 9.51 -6.65 -9.90
C VAL A 181 10.62 -7.16 -10.82
N GLU A 182 11.41 -8.14 -10.39
CA GLU A 182 12.42 -8.79 -11.24
C GLU A 182 11.79 -9.50 -12.46
N SER A 183 10.67 -10.18 -12.28
CA SER A 183 9.91 -10.78 -13.39
C SER A 183 9.32 -9.73 -14.33
N SER A 184 8.84 -8.61 -13.78
CA SER A 184 8.32 -7.47 -14.54
C SER A 184 9.42 -6.81 -15.35
N ASN A 185 10.63 -6.68 -14.80
CA ASN A 185 11.80 -6.20 -15.53
C ASN A 185 12.13 -7.11 -16.72
N LYS A 186 12.08 -8.45 -16.54
CA LYS A 186 12.24 -9.40 -17.65
C LYS A 186 11.14 -9.27 -18.71
N ILE A 187 9.88 -9.19 -18.28
CA ILE A 187 8.74 -8.97 -19.18
C ILE A 187 8.90 -7.65 -19.95
N SER A 188 9.40 -6.61 -19.29
CA SER A 188 9.68 -5.30 -19.90
C SER A 188 10.81 -5.38 -20.94
N GLU A 189 11.89 -6.11 -20.66
CA GLU A 189 12.96 -6.37 -21.63
C GLU A 189 12.46 -7.17 -22.84
N GLU A 190 11.64 -8.21 -22.60
CA GLU A 190 10.99 -8.99 -23.66
C GLU A 190 10.02 -8.12 -24.47
N ALA A 191 9.24 -7.25 -23.82
CA ALA A 191 8.32 -6.32 -24.46
C ALA A 191 9.07 -5.30 -25.33
N ASN A 192 10.24 -4.82 -24.92
CA ASN A 192 11.09 -3.95 -25.73
C ASN A 192 11.61 -4.66 -26.99
N ASN A 193 12.06 -5.90 -26.86
CA ASN A 193 12.54 -6.70 -27.98
C ASN A 193 11.41 -7.04 -28.95
N LEU A 194 10.22 -7.34 -28.41
CA LEU A 194 9.03 -7.63 -29.19
C LEU A 194 8.46 -6.38 -29.88
N THR A 195 8.49 -5.22 -29.23
CA THR A 195 8.06 -3.94 -29.85
C THR A 195 8.94 -3.60 -31.04
N LYS A 196 10.25 -3.88 -30.97
CA LYS A 196 11.15 -3.77 -32.11
C LYS A 196 10.81 -4.76 -33.24
N ALA A 197 10.28 -5.94 -32.90
CA ALA A 197 9.87 -6.97 -33.86
C ALA A 197 8.48 -6.72 -34.48
N LEU A 198 7.57 -6.04 -33.77
CA LEU A 198 6.18 -5.74 -34.20
C LEU A 198 6.02 -4.32 -34.80
N LYS A 199 7.13 -3.78 -35.32
CA LYS A 199 7.21 -2.45 -35.95
C LYS A 199 6.18 -2.29 -37.07
N GLY A 200 5.27 -1.32 -36.93
CA GLY A 200 4.31 -0.95 -37.98
C GLY A 200 2.92 -1.63 -37.95
N GLU A 201 2.65 -2.55 -37.03
CA GLU A 201 1.32 -3.22 -36.92
C GLU A 201 0.53 -2.75 -35.69
N SER A 202 -0.16 -1.61 -35.80
CA SER A 202 -0.94 -1.01 -34.69
C SER A 202 -1.99 -1.95 -34.08
N LYS A 203 -2.63 -2.81 -34.89
CA LYS A 203 -3.62 -3.78 -34.42
C LYS A 203 -2.98 -4.91 -33.61
N THR A 204 -1.80 -5.37 -34.04
CA THR A 204 -1.04 -6.42 -33.36
C THR A 204 -0.49 -5.90 -32.02
N GLN A 205 -0.03 -4.65 -31.96
CA GLN A 205 0.39 -4.01 -30.70
C GLN A 205 -0.75 -3.86 -29.69
N GLY A 206 -1.96 -3.49 -30.14
CA GLY A 206 -3.14 -3.41 -29.27
C GLY A 206 -3.50 -4.77 -28.64
N ASN A 207 -3.59 -5.81 -29.48
CA ASN A 207 -3.85 -7.18 -29.01
C ASN A 207 -2.77 -7.68 -28.03
N TRP A 208 -1.51 -7.27 -28.21
CA TRP A 208 -0.42 -7.59 -27.29
C TRP A 208 -0.54 -6.88 -25.94
N GLY A 209 -0.97 -5.62 -25.93
CA GLY A 209 -1.27 -4.89 -24.70
C GLY A 209 -2.36 -5.57 -23.87
N GLU A 210 -3.42 -6.04 -24.54
CA GLU A 210 -4.50 -6.80 -23.91
C GLU A 210 -4.01 -8.14 -23.33
N LEU A 211 -3.17 -8.87 -24.08
CA LEU A 211 -2.58 -10.13 -23.62
C LEU A 211 -1.69 -9.95 -22.39
N ILE A 212 -0.90 -8.88 -22.33
CA ILE A 212 -0.07 -8.55 -21.15
C ILE A 212 -0.96 -8.24 -19.95
N LEU A 213 -2.02 -7.44 -20.16
CA LEU A 213 -2.97 -7.10 -19.12
C LEU A 213 -3.66 -8.35 -18.53
N GLU A 214 -4.12 -9.27 -19.39
CA GLU A 214 -4.73 -10.53 -18.97
C GLU A 214 -3.74 -11.40 -18.17
N ASN A 215 -2.50 -11.56 -18.65
CA ASN A 215 -1.46 -12.28 -17.93
C ASN A 215 -1.17 -11.70 -16.54
N ILE A 216 -1.17 -10.36 -16.41
CA ILE A 216 -0.95 -9.68 -15.13
C ILE A 216 -2.12 -9.96 -14.18
N LEU A 217 -3.36 -9.91 -14.67
CA LEU A 217 -4.55 -10.19 -13.88
C LEU A 217 -4.58 -11.64 -13.38
N GLU A 218 -4.28 -12.62 -14.24
CA GLU A 218 -4.19 -14.03 -13.84
C GLU A 218 -3.12 -14.28 -12.77
N ARG A 219 -1.99 -13.59 -12.86
CA ARG A 219 -0.87 -13.72 -11.91
C ARG A 219 -1.02 -12.87 -10.65
N SER A 220 -1.99 -11.96 -10.62
CA SER A 220 -2.20 -11.06 -9.47
C SER A 220 -2.77 -11.77 -8.24
N GLY A 221 -3.33 -12.96 -8.42
CA GLY A 221 -4.02 -13.72 -7.38
C GLY A 221 -5.51 -13.38 -7.26
N LEU A 222 -6.04 -12.57 -8.17
CA LEU A 222 -7.48 -12.29 -8.27
C LEU A 222 -8.22 -13.38 -9.05
N VAL A 223 -9.48 -13.59 -8.71
CA VAL A 223 -10.37 -14.59 -9.33
C VAL A 223 -11.23 -13.95 -10.43
N LYS A 224 -11.15 -14.50 -11.64
CA LYS A 224 -11.96 -14.10 -12.80
C LYS A 224 -13.46 -14.29 -12.49
N ASP A 225 -14.28 -13.36 -12.97
CA ASP A 225 -15.74 -13.34 -12.79
C ASP A 225 -16.23 -13.18 -11.34
N ARG A 226 -15.31 -12.92 -10.40
CA ARG A 226 -15.62 -12.56 -9.01
C ARG A 226 -14.99 -11.21 -8.63
N GLU A 227 -13.67 -11.14 -8.78
CA GLU A 227 -12.85 -10.00 -8.35
C GLU A 227 -12.42 -9.13 -9.52
N TYR A 228 -12.34 -9.70 -10.72
CA TYR A 228 -12.18 -8.91 -11.94
C TYR A 228 -13.02 -9.48 -13.09
N PHE A 229 -13.40 -8.61 -14.02
CA PHE A 229 -14.29 -8.90 -15.15
C PHE A 229 -13.67 -8.34 -16.43
N ILE A 230 -13.58 -9.16 -17.47
CA ILE A 230 -13.03 -8.79 -18.78
C ILE A 230 -14.18 -8.47 -19.74
N GLN A 231 -14.07 -7.38 -20.51
CA GLN A 231 -14.91 -7.09 -21.69
C GLN A 231 -16.44 -7.13 -21.48
N GLN A 232 -16.96 -6.86 -20.28
CA GLN A 232 -18.41 -6.73 -20.12
C GLN A 232 -18.93 -5.55 -20.95
N SER A 233 -19.84 -5.83 -21.88
CA SER A 233 -20.49 -4.77 -22.65
C SER A 233 -21.64 -4.22 -21.83
N PHE A 234 -21.51 -2.96 -21.41
CA PHE A 234 -22.59 -2.23 -20.77
C PHE A 234 -23.29 -1.38 -21.83
N ARG A 235 -24.61 -1.30 -21.72
CA ARG A 235 -25.43 -0.40 -22.54
C ARG A 235 -25.71 0.81 -21.69
N ASP A 236 -25.43 2.00 -22.20
CA ASP A 236 -25.91 3.22 -21.57
C ASP A 236 -27.42 3.42 -21.84
N ASP A 237 -28.02 4.40 -21.16
CA ASP A 237 -29.42 4.79 -21.36
C ASP A 237 -29.69 5.38 -22.77
N SER A 238 -28.65 5.65 -23.56
CA SER A 238 -28.71 6.17 -24.94
C SER A 238 -28.54 5.10 -26.03
N GLY A 239 -28.35 3.83 -25.65
CA GLY A 239 -28.13 2.70 -26.56
C GLY A 239 -26.72 2.57 -27.13
N SER A 240 -25.77 3.40 -26.69
CA SER A 240 -24.37 3.37 -27.11
C SER A 240 -23.60 2.29 -26.34
N ARG A 241 -22.99 1.35 -27.09
CA ARG A 241 -22.22 0.23 -26.52
C ARG A 241 -20.81 0.70 -26.14
N PHE A 242 -20.51 0.77 -24.85
CA PHE A 242 -19.17 1.06 -24.35
C PHE A 242 -18.61 -0.16 -23.61
N GLN A 243 -17.33 -0.46 -23.87
CA GLN A 243 -16.69 -1.69 -23.44
C GLN A 243 -15.33 -1.30 -22.82
N PRO A 244 -15.23 -1.26 -21.47
CA PRO A 244 -13.95 -1.13 -20.81
C PRO A 244 -13.20 -2.45 -20.98
N ASP A 245 -11.87 -2.38 -21.03
CA ASP A 245 -11.06 -3.58 -21.25
C ASP A 245 -11.18 -4.50 -20.02
N VAL A 246 -11.03 -3.96 -18.80
CA VAL A 246 -11.16 -4.71 -17.53
C VAL A 246 -11.77 -3.87 -16.40
N VAL A 247 -12.62 -4.49 -15.57
CA VAL A 247 -13.13 -3.93 -14.32
C VAL A 247 -12.65 -4.80 -13.15
N VAL A 248 -12.01 -4.17 -12.15
CA VAL A 248 -11.52 -4.81 -10.93
C VAL A 248 -12.34 -4.33 -9.73
N LYS A 249 -12.84 -5.26 -8.92
CA LYS A 249 -13.62 -5.01 -7.71
C LYS A 249 -12.76 -5.20 -6.47
N TYR A 250 -13.00 -4.37 -5.46
CA TYR A 250 -12.38 -4.51 -4.14
C TYR A 250 -13.40 -4.20 -3.02
N PRO A 251 -13.13 -4.61 -1.77
CA PRO A 251 -14.10 -4.52 -0.69
C PRO A 251 -14.71 -3.13 -0.50
N GLY A 252 -15.99 -3.10 -0.11
CA GLY A 252 -16.76 -1.87 0.07
C GLY A 252 -17.51 -1.37 -1.17
N ASP A 253 -17.92 -2.27 -2.08
CA ASP A 253 -18.64 -1.96 -3.34
C ASP A 253 -17.87 -1.04 -4.31
N ARG A 254 -16.55 -0.94 -4.15
CA ARG A 254 -15.69 -0.07 -4.94
C ARG A 254 -15.14 -0.78 -6.16
N ASN A 255 -14.97 0.00 -7.23
CA ASN A 255 -14.54 -0.52 -8.51
C ASN A 255 -13.41 0.35 -9.08
N VAL A 256 -12.49 -0.29 -9.79
CA VAL A 256 -11.46 0.35 -10.59
C VAL A 256 -11.58 -0.18 -12.01
N VAL A 257 -11.51 0.71 -12.98
CA VAL A 257 -11.52 0.37 -14.40
C VAL A 257 -10.10 0.47 -14.94
N VAL A 258 -9.68 -0.51 -15.73
CA VAL A 258 -8.39 -0.50 -16.43
C VAL A 258 -8.64 -0.36 -17.94
N ASP A 259 -8.05 0.66 -18.55
CA ASP A 259 -8.07 0.92 -20.00
C ASP A 259 -6.65 0.80 -20.56
N SER A 260 -6.46 0.01 -21.63
CA SER A 260 -5.13 -0.35 -22.15
C SER A 260 -4.72 0.36 -23.44
N LYS A 261 -5.53 1.31 -23.95
CA LYS A 261 -5.43 1.81 -25.33
C LYS A 261 -4.49 3.00 -25.53
N VAL A 262 -3.28 2.95 -24.99
CA VAL A 262 -2.25 3.96 -25.30
C VAL A 262 -1.58 3.65 -26.64
N SER A 263 -1.62 4.59 -27.59
CA SER A 263 -0.88 4.49 -28.85
C SER A 263 0.63 4.68 -28.63
N LEU A 264 1.41 3.68 -29.03
CA LEU A 264 2.88 3.62 -28.84
C LEU A 264 3.68 3.98 -30.10
N VAL A 265 3.01 4.43 -31.17
CA VAL A 265 3.63 4.75 -32.47
C VAL A 265 4.68 5.88 -32.36
N ALA A 266 4.45 6.86 -31.48
CA ALA A 266 5.42 7.94 -31.25
C ALA A 266 6.65 7.45 -30.46
N TYR A 267 6.45 6.57 -29.47
CA TYR A 267 7.55 5.94 -28.75
C TYR A 267 8.41 5.06 -29.65
N GLU A 268 7.81 4.30 -30.56
CA GLU A 268 8.55 3.48 -31.53
C GLU A 268 9.45 4.33 -32.44
N ARG A 269 8.93 5.48 -32.91
CA ARG A 269 9.70 6.46 -33.68
C ARG A 269 10.83 7.08 -32.85
N PHE A 270 10.59 7.36 -31.57
CA PHE A 270 11.62 7.84 -30.66
C PHE A 270 12.78 6.84 -30.52
N VAL A 271 12.47 5.56 -30.29
CA VAL A 271 13.50 4.50 -30.16
C VAL A 271 14.23 4.24 -31.48
N SER A 272 13.54 4.40 -32.61
CA SER A 272 14.10 4.16 -33.94
C SER A 272 14.89 5.36 -34.51
N ALA A 273 14.74 6.55 -33.94
CA ALA A 273 15.36 7.77 -34.47
C ALA A 273 16.87 7.79 -34.21
N THR A 274 17.63 8.10 -35.26
CA THR A 274 19.09 8.22 -35.20
C THR A 274 19.56 9.65 -34.97
N ASP A 275 18.75 10.64 -35.38
CA ASP A 275 19.01 12.06 -35.17
C ASP A 275 18.35 12.57 -33.87
N ASP A 276 19.03 13.45 -33.16
CA ASP A 276 18.54 13.97 -31.88
C ASP A 276 17.34 14.90 -32.05
N LYS A 277 17.21 15.61 -33.19
CA LYS A 277 16.01 16.41 -33.49
C LYS A 277 14.78 15.54 -33.76
N GLU A 278 14.97 14.41 -34.43
CA GLU A 278 13.89 13.45 -34.67
C GLU A 278 13.45 12.77 -33.37
N LYS A 279 14.40 12.44 -32.48
CA LYS A 279 14.08 11.93 -31.13
C LYS A 279 13.25 12.93 -30.34
N GLU A 280 13.70 14.19 -30.26
CA GLU A 280 12.97 15.22 -29.51
C GLU A 280 11.54 15.43 -30.05
N LYS A 281 11.38 15.45 -31.37
CA LYS A 281 10.06 15.52 -32.01
C LYS A 281 9.18 14.31 -31.66
N ALA A 282 9.70 13.10 -31.80
CA ALA A 282 8.95 11.87 -31.51
C ALA A 282 8.56 11.76 -30.03
N LEU A 283 9.43 12.21 -29.13
CA LEU A 283 9.16 12.28 -27.70
C LEU A 283 8.00 13.26 -27.38
N ASN A 284 8.02 14.45 -27.96
CA ASN A 284 6.94 15.42 -27.80
C ASN A 284 5.60 14.89 -28.33
N GLU A 285 5.63 14.17 -29.46
CA GLU A 285 4.43 13.50 -29.99
C GLU A 285 3.92 12.37 -29.06
N HIS A 286 4.82 11.66 -28.38
CA HIS A 286 4.46 10.64 -27.38
C HIS A 286 3.77 11.25 -26.16
N LEU A 287 4.34 12.32 -25.60
CA LEU A 287 3.75 13.06 -24.49
C LEU A 287 2.37 13.62 -24.85
N LEU A 288 2.24 14.18 -26.05
CA LEU A 288 0.97 14.71 -26.55
C LEU A 288 -0.08 13.61 -26.73
N SER A 289 0.32 12.45 -27.26
CA SER A 289 -0.55 11.27 -27.40
C SER A 289 -1.12 10.84 -26.04
N ILE A 290 -0.26 10.71 -25.02
CA ILE A 290 -0.67 10.34 -23.66
C ILE A 290 -1.64 11.39 -23.08
N LYS A 291 -1.31 12.68 -23.18
CA LYS A 291 -2.18 13.77 -22.68
C LYS A 291 -3.54 13.79 -23.36
N ASN A 292 -3.59 13.56 -24.67
CA ASN A 292 -4.84 13.48 -25.41
C ASN A 292 -5.68 12.28 -24.97
N HIS A 293 -5.05 11.13 -24.70
CA HIS A 293 -5.75 9.96 -24.20
C HIS A 293 -6.28 10.17 -22.77
N ILE A 294 -5.49 10.80 -21.89
CA ILE A 294 -5.94 11.22 -20.55
C ILE A 294 -7.17 12.13 -20.65
N ARG A 295 -7.15 13.14 -21.54
CA ARG A 295 -8.31 14.02 -21.75
C ARG A 295 -9.53 13.22 -22.22
N GLY A 296 -9.36 12.40 -23.26
CA GLY A 296 -10.44 11.58 -23.80
C GLY A 296 -11.00 10.54 -22.82
N LEU A 297 -10.21 10.10 -21.84
CA LEU A 297 -10.68 9.24 -20.75
C LEU A 297 -11.38 10.03 -19.64
N GLY A 298 -10.88 11.21 -19.30
CA GLY A 298 -11.48 12.07 -18.28
C GLY A 298 -12.85 12.63 -18.69
N ASP A 299 -13.06 12.81 -19.99
CA ASP A 299 -14.34 13.24 -20.56
C ASP A 299 -15.38 12.10 -20.63
N LYS A 300 -14.96 10.84 -20.44
CA LYS A 300 -15.88 9.69 -20.37
C LYS A 300 -16.37 9.52 -18.94
N SER A 301 -17.65 9.79 -18.70
CA SER A 301 -18.29 9.57 -17.40
C SER A 301 -18.50 8.08 -17.09
N TYR A 302 -17.44 7.36 -16.70
CA TYR A 302 -17.52 5.98 -16.20
C TYR A 302 -18.39 5.84 -14.93
N GLN A 303 -18.66 6.93 -14.21
CA GLN A 303 -19.58 6.92 -13.07
C GLN A 303 -21.04 6.79 -13.52
N ASP A 304 -21.41 7.50 -14.58
CA ASP A 304 -22.79 7.52 -15.10
C ASP A 304 -23.10 6.28 -15.96
N LEU A 305 -22.11 5.77 -16.69
CA LEU A 305 -22.28 4.69 -17.67
C LEU A 305 -22.48 3.29 -17.08
N TYR A 306 -22.12 3.04 -15.83
CA TYR A 306 -21.99 1.68 -15.30
C TYR A 306 -22.76 1.43 -14.00
N HIS A 307 -23.54 2.40 -13.51
CA HIS A 307 -24.18 2.37 -12.18
C HIS A 307 -23.23 1.90 -11.06
N LEU A 308 -21.92 2.13 -11.23
CA LEU A 308 -20.92 1.75 -10.25
C LEU A 308 -21.08 2.70 -9.08
N LYS A 309 -21.51 2.17 -7.94
CA LYS A 309 -21.79 2.97 -6.73
C LYS A 309 -20.63 3.90 -6.37
N THR A 310 -19.39 3.46 -6.61
CA THR A 310 -18.17 4.22 -6.37
C THR A 310 -17.06 3.80 -7.36
N LEU A 311 -16.66 4.72 -8.23
CA LEU A 311 -15.45 4.63 -9.04
C LEU A 311 -14.42 5.59 -8.44
N ASP A 312 -13.37 5.04 -7.81
CA ASP A 312 -12.33 5.86 -7.20
C ASP A 312 -11.38 6.43 -8.27
N PHE A 313 -10.88 5.59 -9.18
CA PHE A 313 -9.95 5.98 -10.25
C PHE A 313 -10.10 5.10 -11.51
N VAL A 314 -9.73 5.66 -12.66
CA VAL A 314 -9.48 4.91 -13.91
C VAL A 314 -7.99 4.69 -14.06
N MET A 315 -7.55 3.44 -14.22
CA MET A 315 -6.16 3.10 -14.50
C MET A 315 -5.92 3.11 -16.01
N LEU A 316 -5.06 4.01 -16.46
CA LEU A 316 -4.57 4.01 -17.83
C LEU A 316 -3.31 3.16 -17.91
N PHE A 317 -3.46 1.96 -18.48
CA PHE A 317 -2.41 0.97 -18.61
C PHE A 317 -1.55 1.23 -19.84
N MET A 318 -0.24 1.37 -19.62
CA MET A 318 0.77 1.45 -20.67
C MET A 318 1.60 0.16 -20.67
N PRO A 319 1.50 -0.70 -21.70
CA PRO A 319 2.11 -2.04 -21.67
C PRO A 319 3.64 -2.03 -21.78
N ILE A 320 4.24 -0.91 -22.18
CA ILE A 320 5.69 -0.76 -22.33
C ILE A 320 6.22 0.13 -21.20
N GLU A 321 6.90 -0.48 -20.23
CA GLU A 321 7.44 0.22 -19.06
C GLU A 321 8.41 1.36 -19.43
N PRO A 322 9.38 1.22 -20.35
CA PRO A 322 10.26 2.36 -20.65
C PRO A 322 9.56 3.49 -21.40
N ALA A 323 8.46 3.21 -22.11
CA ALA A 323 7.63 4.27 -22.70
C ALA A 323 6.91 5.09 -21.61
N TYR A 324 6.57 4.45 -20.49
CA TYR A 324 6.03 5.11 -19.30
C TYR A 324 7.11 5.91 -18.58
N LEU A 325 8.28 5.31 -18.31
CA LEU A 325 9.37 5.96 -17.60
C LEU A 325 9.86 7.22 -18.32
N ILE A 326 10.02 7.15 -19.65
CA ILE A 326 10.48 8.31 -20.42
C ILE A 326 9.46 9.44 -20.43
N ALA A 327 8.16 9.11 -20.42
CA ALA A 327 7.11 10.11 -20.38
C ALA A 327 7.12 10.88 -19.05
N ILE A 328 7.22 10.17 -17.92
CA ILE A 328 7.30 10.78 -16.57
C ILE A 328 8.61 11.55 -16.36
N GLN A 329 9.72 11.06 -16.92
CA GLN A 329 11.03 11.72 -16.79
C GLN A 329 11.08 13.07 -17.52
N HIS A 330 10.46 13.15 -18.70
CA HIS A 330 10.49 14.37 -19.52
C HIS A 330 9.34 15.35 -19.23
N ASP A 331 8.24 14.86 -18.66
CA ASP A 331 7.13 15.70 -18.20
C ASP A 331 6.69 15.31 -16.77
N PRO A 332 7.34 15.88 -15.74
CA PRO A 332 7.01 15.59 -14.34
C PRO A 332 5.57 15.96 -13.96
N GLU A 333 4.95 16.93 -14.66
CA GLU A 333 3.57 17.37 -14.40
C GLU A 333 2.53 16.42 -15.01
N LEU A 334 2.95 15.48 -15.87
CA LEU A 334 2.05 14.52 -16.50
C LEU A 334 1.31 13.65 -15.47
N TRP A 335 1.98 13.30 -14.37
CA TRP A 335 1.36 12.55 -13.28
C TRP A 335 0.26 13.37 -12.59
N ASN A 336 0.55 14.61 -12.22
CA ASN A 336 -0.43 15.52 -11.60
C ASN A 336 -1.63 15.75 -12.54
N PHE A 337 -1.35 15.98 -13.82
CA PHE A 337 -2.37 16.19 -14.85
C PHE A 337 -3.34 15.00 -14.99
N ALA A 338 -2.83 13.77 -14.91
CA ALA A 338 -3.66 12.57 -14.89
C ALA A 338 -4.46 12.45 -13.58
N TYR A 339 -3.78 12.68 -12.45
CA TYR A 339 -4.34 12.52 -11.12
C TYR A 339 -5.51 13.46 -10.84
N GLU A 340 -5.40 14.74 -11.23
CA GLU A 340 -6.48 15.74 -11.11
C GLU A 340 -7.75 15.33 -11.87
N ARG A 341 -7.59 14.51 -12.92
CA ARG A 341 -8.69 13.96 -13.73
C ARG A 341 -9.15 12.58 -13.26
N ARG A 342 -8.72 12.15 -12.07
CA ARG A 342 -8.96 10.81 -11.50
C ARG A 342 -8.47 9.66 -12.39
N ILE A 343 -7.38 9.88 -13.10
CA ILE A 343 -6.72 8.88 -13.95
C ILE A 343 -5.36 8.54 -13.34
N LEU A 344 -5.09 7.26 -13.14
CA LEU A 344 -3.81 6.75 -12.69
C LEU A 344 -3.05 6.15 -13.88
N LEU A 345 -1.91 6.76 -14.22
CA LEU A 345 -0.99 6.16 -15.19
C LEU A 345 -0.33 4.95 -14.56
N ILE A 346 -0.46 3.80 -15.19
CA ILE A 346 0.03 2.54 -14.64
C ILE A 346 0.80 1.75 -15.68
N SER A 347 2.00 1.31 -15.30
CA SER A 347 2.84 0.40 -16.08
C SER A 347 2.63 -1.06 -15.61
N PRO A 348 3.18 -2.07 -16.30
CA PRO A 348 3.06 -3.47 -15.89
C PRO A 348 3.48 -3.71 -14.45
N THR A 349 4.60 -3.12 -14.03
CA THR A 349 5.14 -3.29 -12.68
C THR A 349 4.21 -2.69 -11.63
N ASN A 350 3.72 -1.47 -11.89
CA ASN A 350 2.83 -0.77 -10.97
C ASN A 350 1.46 -1.43 -10.89
N LEU A 351 0.96 -1.99 -12.00
CA LEU A 351 -0.32 -2.69 -12.05
C LEU A 351 -0.26 -3.97 -11.21
N ILE A 352 0.80 -4.76 -11.33
CA ILE A 352 1.02 -5.94 -10.48
C ILE A 352 0.98 -5.55 -9.00
N ALA A 353 1.68 -4.48 -8.62
CA ALA A 353 1.72 -4.02 -7.24
C ALA A 353 0.32 -3.58 -6.74
N ALA A 354 -0.40 -2.81 -7.55
CA ALA A 354 -1.76 -2.37 -7.24
C ALA A 354 -2.73 -3.55 -7.09
N LEU A 355 -2.73 -4.50 -8.03
CA LEU A 355 -3.60 -5.67 -7.97
C LEU A 355 -3.25 -6.60 -6.80
N LYS A 356 -1.97 -6.74 -6.44
CA LYS A 356 -1.57 -7.47 -5.22
C LYS A 356 -2.08 -6.82 -3.94
N MET A 357 -2.06 -5.48 -3.89
CA MET A 357 -2.62 -4.74 -2.77
C MET A 357 -4.12 -5.01 -2.67
N ILE A 358 -4.84 -4.96 -3.79
CA ILE A 358 -6.27 -5.32 -3.87
C ILE A 358 -6.51 -6.77 -3.41
N ALA A 359 -5.72 -7.73 -3.89
CA ALA A 359 -5.83 -9.13 -3.48
C ALA A 359 -5.58 -9.33 -1.97
N SER A 360 -4.63 -8.58 -1.40
CA SER A 360 -4.37 -8.60 0.05
C SER A 360 -5.54 -8.05 0.85
N ILE A 361 -6.18 -6.97 0.37
CA ILE A 361 -7.38 -6.39 1.00
C ILE A 361 -8.52 -7.40 0.97
N TRP A 362 -8.73 -8.10 -0.16
CA TRP A 362 -9.70 -9.20 -0.25
C TRP A 362 -9.41 -10.31 0.76
N ARG A 363 -8.16 -10.76 0.85
CA ARG A 363 -7.75 -11.79 1.81
C ARG A 363 -8.08 -11.39 3.24
N GLN A 364 -7.83 -10.13 3.60
CA GLN A 364 -8.15 -9.59 4.91
C GLN A 364 -9.67 -9.53 5.16
N GLU A 365 -10.45 -9.10 4.18
CA GLU A 365 -11.92 -9.06 4.26
C GLU A 365 -12.50 -10.46 4.48
N TYR A 366 -12.09 -11.46 3.69
CA TYR A 366 -12.54 -12.85 3.86
C TYR A 366 -12.16 -13.41 5.24
N GLN A 367 -10.96 -13.09 5.74
CA GLN A 367 -10.57 -13.48 7.10
C GLN A 367 -11.47 -12.84 8.16
N SER A 368 -11.80 -11.55 8.02
CA SER A 368 -12.67 -10.85 8.95
C SER A 368 -14.09 -11.44 8.97
N GLN A 369 -14.66 -11.75 7.80
CA GLN A 369 -15.98 -12.38 7.69
C GLN A 369 -15.99 -13.76 8.35
N ASN A 370 -14.98 -14.59 8.09
CA ASN A 370 -14.84 -15.91 8.71
C ASN A 370 -14.72 -15.81 10.24
N VAL A 371 -14.00 -14.82 10.77
CA VAL A 371 -13.88 -14.61 12.22
C VAL A 371 -15.24 -14.27 12.85
N LEU A 372 -16.03 -13.41 12.20
CA LEU A 372 -17.38 -13.07 12.67
C LEU A 372 -18.30 -14.30 12.66
N GLU A 373 -18.24 -15.11 11.61
CA GLU A 373 -19.02 -16.35 11.52
C GLU A 373 -18.60 -17.37 12.59
N ILE A 374 -17.29 -17.56 12.80
CA ILE A 374 -16.76 -18.41 13.89
C ILE A 374 -17.25 -17.91 15.25
N ALA A 375 -17.22 -16.60 15.50
CA ALA A 375 -17.71 -16.02 16.75
C ALA A 375 -19.21 -16.29 16.96
N GLN A 376 -20.03 -16.12 15.92
CA GLN A 376 -21.47 -16.43 15.98
C GLN A 376 -21.71 -17.91 16.26
N GLN A 377 -21.05 -18.81 15.53
CA GLN A 377 -21.18 -20.25 15.72
C GLN A 377 -20.68 -20.68 17.11
N SER A 378 -19.62 -20.06 17.61
CA SER A 378 -19.10 -20.32 18.96
C SER A 378 -20.07 -19.87 20.05
N GLY A 379 -20.73 -18.72 19.87
CA GLY A 379 -21.79 -18.25 20.76
C GLY A 379 -22.99 -19.20 20.78
N ALA A 380 -23.48 -19.61 19.62
CA ALA A 380 -24.59 -20.57 19.52
C ALA A 380 -24.24 -21.94 20.14
N LEU A 381 -22.99 -22.39 19.98
CA LEU A 381 -22.50 -23.61 20.63
C LEU A 381 -22.47 -23.47 22.15
N TYR A 382 -22.02 -22.33 22.66
CA TYR A 382 -22.00 -22.05 24.10
C TYR A 382 -23.41 -22.07 24.71
N ASP A 383 -24.39 -21.43 24.05
CA ASP A 383 -25.78 -21.44 24.48
C ASP A 383 -26.35 -22.86 24.53
N LYS A 384 -26.04 -23.69 23.52
CA LYS A 384 -26.43 -25.12 23.51
C LYS A 384 -25.77 -25.91 24.63
N PHE A 385 -24.52 -25.61 24.95
CA PHE A 385 -23.80 -26.25 26.05
C PHE A 385 -24.40 -25.90 27.40
N VAL A 386 -24.77 -24.63 27.62
CA VAL A 386 -25.49 -24.21 28.84
C VAL A 386 -26.80 -24.97 28.99
N GLY A 387 -27.61 -25.04 27.91
CA GLY A 387 -28.85 -25.81 27.93
C GLY A 387 -28.65 -27.30 28.25
N LEU A 388 -27.58 -27.91 27.73
CA LEU A 388 -27.23 -29.29 28.07
C LEU A 388 -26.84 -29.45 29.55
N VAL A 389 -26.12 -28.48 30.13
CA VAL A 389 -25.76 -28.50 31.56
C VAL A 389 -27.01 -28.42 32.43
N ASP A 390 -27.97 -27.56 32.08
CA ASP A 390 -29.25 -27.45 32.78
C ASP A 390 -30.05 -28.77 32.69
N ASP A 391 -30.14 -29.37 31.50
CA ASP A 391 -30.79 -30.67 31.30
C ASP A 391 -30.15 -31.77 32.17
N LEU A 392 -28.81 -31.79 32.26
CA LEU A 392 -28.09 -32.75 33.10
C LEU A 392 -28.31 -32.53 34.60
N GLN A 393 -28.41 -31.28 35.05
CA GLN A 393 -28.77 -30.97 36.44
C GLN A 393 -30.18 -31.45 36.77
N ASP A 394 -31.13 -31.20 35.86
CA ASP A 394 -32.52 -31.66 35.99
C ASP A 394 -32.63 -33.18 36.03
N ILE A 395 -31.87 -33.89 35.19
CA ILE A 395 -31.76 -35.35 35.24
C ILE A 395 -31.22 -35.81 36.60
N GLY A 396 -30.17 -35.18 37.11
CA GLY A 396 -29.63 -35.46 38.44
C GLY A 396 -30.68 -35.33 39.55
N ASN A 397 -31.47 -34.24 39.52
CA ASN A 397 -32.56 -34.00 40.47
C ASN A 397 -33.67 -35.06 40.39
N LYS A 398 -34.03 -35.49 39.17
CA LYS A 398 -35.02 -36.55 38.94
C LYS A 398 -34.54 -37.92 39.40
N LEU A 399 -33.27 -38.25 39.18
CA LEU A 399 -32.67 -39.49 39.69
C LEU A 399 -32.68 -39.54 41.22
N GLU A 400 -32.32 -38.44 41.87
CA GLU A 400 -32.37 -38.32 43.34
C GLU A 400 -33.80 -38.47 43.88
N SER A 401 -34.78 -37.87 43.19
CA SER A 401 -36.19 -38.02 43.54
C SER A 401 -36.69 -39.46 43.38
N THR A 402 -36.26 -40.12 42.29
CA THR A 402 -36.58 -41.54 42.03
C THR A 402 -35.98 -42.44 43.10
N ARG A 403 -34.73 -42.18 43.49
CA ARG A 403 -34.07 -42.89 44.60
C ARG A 403 -34.83 -42.73 45.91
N LYS A 404 -35.24 -41.51 46.27
CA LYS A 404 -36.06 -41.27 47.48
C LYS A 404 -37.40 -41.99 47.45
N ALA A 405 -38.06 -42.04 46.29
CA ALA A 405 -39.31 -42.77 46.12
C ALA A 405 -39.11 -44.29 46.29
N HIS A 406 -38.04 -44.83 45.70
CA HIS A 406 -37.61 -46.22 45.87
C HIS A 406 -37.34 -46.54 47.35
N ASP A 407 -36.53 -45.73 48.03
CA ASP A 407 -36.18 -45.92 49.44
C ASP A 407 -37.43 -45.83 50.35
N SER A 408 -38.38 -44.95 50.01
CA SER A 408 -39.67 -44.87 50.72
C SER A 408 -40.52 -46.13 50.52
N ALA A 409 -40.55 -46.69 49.30
CA ALA A 409 -41.24 -47.95 49.02
C ALA A 409 -40.59 -49.11 49.77
N MET A 410 -39.26 -49.18 49.77
CA MET A 410 -38.51 -50.21 50.50
C MET A 410 -38.73 -50.11 52.01
N ASN A 411 -38.78 -48.89 52.57
CA ASN A 411 -39.14 -48.68 53.98
C ASN A 411 -40.54 -49.20 54.33
N LYS A 412 -41.52 -49.04 53.45
CA LYS A 412 -42.87 -49.60 53.67
C LYS A 412 -42.89 -51.11 53.52
N LEU A 413 -42.06 -51.67 52.66
CA LEU A 413 -42.01 -53.09 52.35
C LEU A 413 -41.23 -53.90 53.41
N SER A 414 -39.96 -53.54 53.67
CA SER A 414 -39.00 -54.36 54.44
C SER A 414 -38.27 -53.62 55.57
N THR A 415 -37.78 -52.40 55.39
CA THR A 415 -36.80 -51.81 56.32
C THR A 415 -37.39 -50.92 57.42
N GLY A 416 -38.61 -50.40 57.25
CA GLY A 416 -39.23 -49.46 58.20
C GLY A 416 -39.90 -50.12 59.41
N LYS A 417 -40.06 -49.36 60.51
CA LYS A 417 -40.81 -49.83 61.69
C LYS A 417 -42.27 -50.12 61.32
N GLY A 418 -42.70 -51.36 61.50
CA GLY A 418 -44.06 -51.80 61.13
C GLY A 418 -44.28 -52.02 59.65
N ASN A 419 -43.21 -52.35 58.90
CA ASN A 419 -43.23 -52.71 57.49
C ASN A 419 -44.20 -53.87 57.16
N LEU A 420 -44.56 -53.97 55.89
CA LEU A 420 -45.55 -54.93 55.40
C LEU A 420 -45.08 -56.38 55.55
N LEU A 421 -43.80 -56.69 55.27
CA LEU A 421 -43.26 -58.04 55.43
C LEU A 421 -43.40 -58.54 56.87
N GLY A 422 -42.99 -57.74 57.85
CA GLY A 422 -43.13 -58.04 59.27
C GLY A 422 -44.58 -58.16 59.73
N ARG A 423 -45.49 -57.33 59.21
CA ARG A 423 -46.94 -57.44 59.52
C ARG A 423 -47.56 -58.71 58.95
N VAL A 424 -47.26 -59.03 57.69
CA VAL A 424 -47.78 -60.22 57.01
C VAL A 424 -47.25 -61.50 57.68
N GLU A 425 -45.97 -61.51 58.06
CA GLU A 425 -45.38 -62.66 58.76
C GLU A 425 -45.93 -62.83 60.18
N ASN A 426 -46.20 -61.73 60.90
CA ASN A 426 -46.88 -61.79 62.19
C ASN A 426 -48.32 -62.33 62.08
N ILE A 427 -49.07 -61.97 61.02
CA ILE A 427 -50.41 -62.51 60.76
C ILE A 427 -50.35 -64.03 60.51
N LYS A 428 -49.34 -64.49 59.77
CA LYS A 428 -49.10 -65.92 59.57
C LYS A 428 -48.76 -66.65 60.88
N LYS A 429 -47.90 -66.07 61.73
CA LYS A 429 -47.60 -66.60 63.08
C LYS A 429 -48.84 -66.67 63.98
N LEU A 430 -49.80 -65.78 63.79
CA LEU A 430 -51.08 -65.76 64.52
C LEU A 430 -52.13 -66.75 63.99
N GLY A 431 -51.79 -67.59 62.99
CA GLY A 431 -52.62 -68.73 62.56
C GLY A 431 -53.36 -68.55 61.24
N ALA A 432 -53.01 -67.55 60.42
CA ALA A 432 -53.57 -67.42 59.08
C ALA A 432 -53.09 -68.54 58.14
N GLN A 433 -54.01 -69.22 57.47
CA GLN A 433 -53.69 -70.29 56.52
C GLN A 433 -53.15 -69.71 55.20
N THR A 434 -51.83 -69.82 54.97
CA THR A 434 -51.18 -69.39 53.72
C THR A 434 -50.64 -70.57 52.94
N LYS A 435 -50.84 -70.58 51.61
CA LYS A 435 -50.39 -71.67 50.71
C LYS A 435 -48.98 -71.48 50.13
N LYS A 436 -48.36 -70.30 50.28
CA LYS A 436 -47.03 -69.97 49.75
C LYS A 436 -46.24 -69.17 50.79
N ASP A 437 -44.93 -69.37 50.81
CA ASP A 437 -43.99 -68.70 51.72
C ASP A 437 -43.21 -67.59 51.00
N LEU A 438 -42.86 -66.54 51.74
CA LEU A 438 -41.98 -65.49 51.27
C LEU A 438 -40.54 -65.99 51.19
N PRO A 439 -39.74 -65.51 50.22
CA PRO A 439 -38.31 -65.82 50.14
C PRO A 439 -37.58 -65.40 51.42
N LYS A 440 -36.73 -66.28 51.97
CA LYS A 440 -36.00 -66.04 53.24
C LYS A 440 -35.06 -64.83 53.16
N GLU A 441 -34.52 -64.54 51.98
CA GLU A 441 -33.62 -63.41 51.70
C GLU A 441 -34.27 -62.03 51.94
N LEU A 442 -35.60 -61.95 51.90
CA LEU A 442 -36.35 -60.70 52.17
C LEU A 442 -36.77 -60.56 53.64
N LEU A 443 -36.51 -61.59 54.46
CA LEU A 443 -36.87 -61.66 55.88
C LEU A 443 -35.64 -61.54 56.80
N GLU A 444 -34.43 -61.65 56.24
CA GLU A 444 -33.15 -61.50 56.94
C GLU A 444 -32.43 -60.21 56.49
N GLU A 445 -32.83 -59.08 57.07
CA GLU A 445 -31.95 -57.93 57.36
C GLU A 445 -32.35 -57.28 58.69
#